data_AF-A0A5T1XLA3-F1
#
_entry.id   AF-A0A5T1XLA3-F1
#
_cell.length_a   1.000
_cell.length_b   1.000
_cell.length_c   1.000
_cell.angle_alpha   90.00
_cell.angle_beta   90.00
_cell.angle_gamma   90.00
#
_symmetry.space_group_name_H-M   'P 1'
#
loop_
_entity.id
_entity.type
_entity.pdbx_description
1 polymer ?
#
loop_
_entity_poly.entity_id
_entity_poly.type
_entity_poly.pdbx_seq_one_letter_code
_entity_poly.pdbx_strand_id
1 'polypeptide(L)'
;MFKKAFYKGFKLSNYYDNFGTIEEKILKQEFILQKYKNNNFFFFNRVDNLLYYFINDLQNFNLKANYIKILTKTDKQLLQHNDFLKLNHFKEI
;
A
#
# COMPACT_ATOMS: atom_id res chain seq x y z
N MET A 1 -14.74 6.25 3.74
CA MET A 1 -13.94 6.80 2.62
C MET A 1 -13.16 5.72 1.87
N PHE A 2 -12.30 4.95 2.55
CA PHE A 2 -11.49 3.89 1.93
C PHE A 2 -12.31 2.81 1.21
N LYS A 3 -13.39 2.29 1.81
CA LYS A 3 -14.29 1.29 1.19
C LYS A 3 -14.74 1.67 -0.23
N LYS A 4 -15.20 2.91 -0.40
CA LYS A 4 -15.63 3.44 -1.71
C LYS A 4 -14.47 3.51 -2.70
N ALA A 5 -13.27 3.92 -2.25
CA ALA A 5 -12.07 3.96 -3.08
C ALA A 5 -11.58 2.55 -3.48
N PHE A 6 -11.65 1.58 -2.56
CA PHE A 6 -11.28 0.20 -2.82
C PHE A 6 -12.13 -0.42 -3.92
N TYR A 7 -13.46 -0.29 -3.86
CA TYR A 7 -14.34 -0.79 -4.91
C TYR A 7 -14.24 -0.02 -6.23
N LYS A 8 -13.80 1.25 -6.20
CA LYS A 8 -13.46 2.00 -7.42
C LYS A 8 -12.18 1.48 -8.08
N GLY A 9 -11.29 0.87 -7.30
CA GLY A 9 -9.99 0.40 -7.74
C GLY A 9 -8.88 1.44 -7.53
N PHE A 10 -7.65 0.92 -7.50
CA PHE A 10 -6.41 1.70 -7.39
C PHE A 10 -5.52 1.38 -8.58
N LYS A 11 -4.67 2.33 -8.99
CA LYS A 11 -3.70 2.09 -10.07
C LYS A 11 -2.61 1.11 -9.66
N LEU A 12 -2.20 1.15 -8.40
CA LEU A 12 -1.19 0.25 -7.85
C LEU A 12 -1.49 -0.05 -6.38
N SER A 13 -1.33 -1.31 -5.99
CA SER A 13 -1.51 -1.80 -4.62
C SER A 13 -0.56 -2.97 -4.38
N ASN A 14 0.02 -3.08 -3.18
CA ASN A 14 0.74 -4.27 -2.74
C ASN A 14 -0.06 -5.15 -1.77
N TYR A 15 -1.38 -4.98 -1.74
CA TYR A 15 -2.30 -5.80 -0.97
C TYR A 15 -3.17 -6.65 -1.89
N TYR A 16 -3.35 -7.93 -1.55
CA TYR A 16 -3.89 -8.94 -2.45
C TYR A 16 -5.18 -9.62 -1.96
N ASP A 17 -5.59 -9.39 -0.70
CA ASP A 17 -6.85 -9.95 -0.20
C ASP A 17 -8.04 -9.03 -0.51
N ASN A 18 -9.24 -9.54 -0.21
CA ASN A 18 -10.48 -8.81 -0.38
C ASN A 18 -10.68 -7.72 0.69
N PHE A 19 -11.67 -6.86 0.46
CA PHE A 19 -11.98 -5.76 1.38
C PHE A 19 -12.40 -6.24 2.77
N GLY A 20 -13.06 -7.40 2.89
CA GLY A 20 -13.48 -7.96 4.18
C GLY A 20 -12.29 -8.24 5.09
N THR A 21 -11.21 -8.80 4.54
CA THR A 21 -9.95 -9.02 5.28
C THR A 21 -9.35 -7.70 5.75
N ILE A 22 -9.36 -6.66 4.91
CA ILE A 22 -8.86 -5.34 5.32
C ILE A 22 -9.73 -4.73 6.42
N GLU A 23 -11.06 -4.82 6.27
CA GLU A 23 -12.03 -4.30 7.24
C GLU A 23 -11.83 -4.97 8.60
N GLU A 24 -11.67 -6.30 8.63
CA GLU A 24 -11.36 -7.05 9.85
C GLU A 24 -10.03 -6.61 10.48
N LYS A 25 -8.97 -6.46 9.67
CA LYS A 25 -7.65 -5.99 10.16
C LYS A 25 -7.69 -4.57 10.71
N ILE A 26 -8.52 -3.69 10.14
CA ILE A 26 -8.74 -2.34 10.68
C ILE A 26 -9.50 -2.41 12.01
N LEU A 27 -10.55 -3.25 12.11
CA LEU A 27 -11.34 -3.42 13.33
C LEU A 27 -10.51 -3.99 14.48
N LYS A 28 -9.62 -4.96 14.20
CA LYS A 28 -8.64 -5.50 15.14
C LYS A 28 -7.48 -4.55 15.43
N GLN A 29 -7.46 -3.40 14.77
CA GLN A 29 -6.39 -2.42 14.80
C GLN A 29 -5.01 -2.96 14.36
N GLU A 30 -4.96 -4.07 13.63
CA GLU A 30 -3.74 -4.57 12.99
C GLU A 30 -3.27 -3.56 11.92
N PHE A 31 -4.21 -3.07 11.11
CA PHE A 31 -3.98 -2.03 10.12
C PHE A 31 -4.21 -0.65 10.71
N ILE A 32 -3.13 0.12 10.88
CA ILE A 32 -3.19 1.54 11.22
C ILE A 32 -3.08 2.35 9.94
N LEU A 33 -4.03 3.26 9.69
CA LEU A 33 -3.86 4.26 8.64
C LEU A 33 -2.72 5.20 9.02
N GLN A 34 -1.58 5.05 8.35
CA GLN A 34 -0.38 5.84 8.58
C GLN A 34 -0.44 7.18 7.82
N LYS A 35 -1.00 7.17 6.60
CA LYS A 35 -1.12 8.37 5.77
C LYS A 35 -2.27 8.27 4.79
N TYR A 36 -2.92 9.41 4.56
CA TYR A 36 -3.93 9.61 3.52
C TYR A 36 -3.65 10.94 2.80
N LYS A 37 -3.50 10.91 1.47
CA LYS A 37 -3.27 12.10 0.63
C LYS A 37 -3.75 11.85 -0.80
N ASN A 38 -4.53 12.77 -1.36
CA ASN A 38 -4.98 12.71 -2.78
C ASN A 38 -5.60 11.36 -3.19
N ASN A 39 -6.45 10.76 -2.34
CA ASN A 39 -7.03 9.43 -2.61
C ASN A 39 -6.00 8.29 -2.69
N ASN A 40 -4.85 8.45 -2.05
CA ASN A 40 -3.86 7.40 -1.78
C ASN A 40 -3.90 7.05 -0.29
N PHE A 41 -3.81 5.76 0.01
CA PHE A 41 -3.90 5.23 1.37
C PHE A 41 -2.66 4.40 1.70
N PHE A 42 -2.13 4.60 2.90
CA PHE A 42 -0.94 3.91 3.39
C PHE A 42 -1.26 3.36 4.78
N PHE A 43 -1.27 2.04 4.91
CA PHE A 43 -1.54 1.33 6.14
C PHE A 43 -0.27 0.66 6.65
N PHE A 44 0.04 0.86 7.93
CA PHE A 44 1.04 0.07 8.63
C PHE A 44 0.34 -1.11 9.29
N ASN A 45 0.83 -2.32 9.04
CA ASN A 45 0.39 -3.51 9.74
C ASN A 45 1.31 -3.79 10.93
N ARG A 46 0.76 -3.71 12.14
CA ARG A 46 1.49 -3.95 13.39
C ARG A 46 1.89 -5.41 13.61
N VAL A 47 1.26 -6.35 12.91
CA VAL A 47 1.49 -7.79 13.12
C VAL A 47 2.74 -8.27 12.39
N ASP A 48 2.92 -7.85 11.14
CA ASP A 48 4.05 -8.25 10.28
C ASP A 48 5.05 -7.10 10.03
N ASN A 49 4.80 -5.92 10.59
CA ASN A 49 5.59 -4.70 10.40
C ASN A 49 5.74 -4.26 8.94
N LEU A 50 4.73 -4.55 8.11
CA LEU A 50 4.71 -4.17 6.71
C LEU A 50 3.92 -2.88 6.45
N LEU A 51 4.36 -2.15 5.44
CA LEU A 51 3.63 -1.06 4.82
C LEU A 51 2.82 -1.57 3.63
N TYR A 52 1.52 -1.33 3.68
CA TYR A 52 0.59 -1.54 2.58
C TYR A 52 0.16 -0.21 1.98
N TYR A 53 0.22 -0.10 0.65
CA TYR A 53 -0.16 1.09 -0.07
C TYR A 53 -1.23 0.80 -1.12
N PHE A 54 -2.09 1.79 -1.32
CA PHE A 54 -3.16 1.81 -2.31
C PHE A 54 -3.10 3.18 -2.99
N ILE A 55 -2.56 3.25 -4.21
CA ILE A 55 -2.23 4.53 -4.85
C ILE A 55 -2.92 4.72 -6.21
N ASN A 56 -3.22 5.97 -6.53
CA ASN A 56 -3.83 6.45 -7.78
C ASN A 56 -2.91 7.39 -8.56
N ASP A 57 -1.85 7.87 -7.92
CA ASP A 57 -0.85 8.74 -8.51
C ASP A 57 0.54 8.46 -7.92
N LEU A 58 1.55 8.61 -8.77
CA LEU A 58 2.95 8.45 -8.38
C LEU A 58 3.47 9.80 -7.91
N GLN A 59 3.69 9.91 -6.60
CA GLN A 59 4.31 11.08 -5.97
C GLN A 59 5.28 10.61 -4.89
N ASN A 60 6.16 11.52 -4.46
CA ASN A 60 6.90 11.33 -3.22
C ASN A 60 5.97 11.66 -2.04
N PHE A 61 5.64 10.66 -1.24
CA PHE A 61 4.77 10.78 -0.08
C PHE A 61 5.55 10.90 1.23
N ASN A 62 6.89 10.92 1.24
CA ASN A 62 7.71 10.95 2.46
C ASN A 62 7.19 9.94 3.51
N LEU A 63 7.14 8.67 3.11
CA LEU A 63 6.63 7.57 3.93
C LEU A 63 7.66 7.22 5.02
N LYS A 64 7.21 6.71 6.17
CA LYS A 64 8.17 6.23 7.18
C LYS A 64 8.87 4.98 6.66
N ALA A 65 10.11 4.79 7.11
CA ALA A 65 10.87 3.57 6.84
C ALA A 65 10.16 2.36 7.45
N ASN A 66 9.62 1.52 6.59
CA ASN A 66 8.91 0.27 6.90
C ASN A 66 9.28 -0.76 5.83
N TYR A 67 9.13 -2.04 6.14
CA TYR A 67 9.31 -3.09 5.14
C TYR A 67 8.10 -3.14 4.20
N ILE A 68 8.34 -3.46 2.94
CA ILE A 68 7.30 -3.64 1.92
C ILE A 68 7.50 -5.02 1.31
N LYS A 69 6.41 -5.78 1.21
CA LYS A 69 6.37 -7.01 0.42
C LYS A 69 5.64 -6.75 -0.89
N ILE A 70 6.21 -7.20 -2.00
CA ILE A 70 5.60 -7.16 -3.33
C ILE A 70 5.54 -8.59 -3.86
N LEU A 71 4.34 -9.00 -4.26
CA LEU A 71 4.08 -10.24 -4.98
C LEU A 71 3.49 -9.88 -6.34
N THR A 72 4.17 -10.26 -7.41
CA THR A 72 3.72 -9.97 -8.77
C THR A 72 3.95 -11.15 -9.68
N LYS A 73 3.12 -11.25 -10.74
CA LYS A 73 3.19 -12.30 -11.76
C LYS A 73 3.95 -11.86 -13.00
N THR A 74 4.28 -10.58 -13.15
CA THR A 74 4.87 -10.04 -14.39
C THR A 74 5.91 -8.96 -14.09
N ASP A 75 6.97 -8.92 -14.90
CA ASP A 75 8.01 -7.90 -14.79
C ASP A 75 7.47 -6.48 -14.97
N LYS A 76 6.44 -6.30 -15.80
CA LYS A 76 5.80 -5.00 -16.00
C LYS A 76 5.21 -4.43 -14.71
N GLN A 77 4.54 -5.26 -13.92
CA GLN A 77 4.01 -4.85 -12.62
C GLN A 77 5.14 -4.60 -11.62
N LEU A 78 6.19 -5.44 -11.63
CA LEU A 78 7.38 -5.23 -10.80
C LEU A 78 8.02 -3.86 -11.08
N LEU A 79 8.15 -3.48 -12.36
CA LEU A 79 8.67 -2.16 -12.76
C LEU A 79 7.83 -1.01 -12.18
N GLN A 80 6.50 -1.10 -12.22
CA GLN A 80 5.62 -0.08 -11.63
C GLN A 80 5.81 0.07 -10.12
N HIS A 81 6.00 -1.05 -9.42
CA HIS A 81 6.33 -1.02 -8.00
C HIS A 81 7.71 -0.40 -7.76
N ASN A 82 8.72 -0.77 -8.54
CA ASN A 82 10.07 -0.25 -8.42
C ASN A 82 10.12 1.27 -8.64
N ASP A 83 9.38 1.80 -9.61
CA ASP A 83 9.28 3.24 -9.84
C ASP A 83 8.69 3.96 -8.63
N PHE A 84 7.61 3.43 -8.06
CA PHE A 84 6.99 3.97 -6.84
C PHE A 84 7.95 3.92 -5.65
N LEU A 85 8.64 2.80 -5.44
CA LEU A 85 9.56 2.57 -4.33
C LEU A 85 10.75 3.53 -4.40
N LYS A 86 11.38 3.66 -5.57
CA LYS A 86 12.49 4.59 -5.81
C LYS A 86 12.08 6.04 -5.55
N LEU A 87 10.90 6.45 -6.03
CA LEU A 87 10.36 7.79 -5.81
C LEU A 87 10.10 8.10 -4.31
N ASN A 88 9.83 7.07 -3.52
CA ASN A 88 9.59 7.15 -2.08
C ASN A 88 10.80 6.74 -1.23
N HIS A 89 12.00 6.67 -1.83
CA HIS A 89 13.28 6.43 -1.16
C HIS A 89 13.41 5.07 -0.46
N PHE A 90 12.63 4.07 -0.90
CA PHE A 90 12.83 2.68 -0.45
C PHE A 90 14.04 2.07 -1.15
N LYS A 91 14.78 1.23 -0.42
CA LYS A 91 15.93 0.47 -0.94
C LYS A 91 15.59 -1.01 -0.99
N GLU A 92 16.02 -1.66 -2.05
CA GLU A 92 15.98 -3.12 -2.17
C GLU A 92 17.08 -3.71 -1.27
N ILE A 93 16.77 -4.78 -0.55
CA ILE A 93 17.65 -5.48 0.39
C ILE A 93 17.69 -6.95 0.00
#